data_AF-A0A269WAJ1-F1
#
_entry.id   AF-A0A269WAJ1-F1
#
_cell.length_a   1.000
_cell.length_b   1.000
_cell.length_c   1.000
_cell.angle_alpha   90.00
_cell.angle_beta   90.00
_cell.angle_gamma   90.00
#
_symmetry.space_group_name_H-M   'P 1'
#
loop_
_entity.id
_entity.type
_entity.pdbx_description
1 polymer ?
#
loop_
_entity_poly.entity_id
_entity_poly.type
_entity_poly.pdbx_seq_one_letter_code
_entity_poly.pdbx_strand_id
1 'polypeptide(L)'
;MQTILLWLFYLSSFYAFIPGILTRIFGFRVFRRGSGENEFALTFDDGPDPHYTPKLLDLLRRYDMKATFFVVGSHAEQHPEVVRRIHEEGHLIGIHNYVHKSNWLMRPVTVRRQVQRTDDIIFSITGERTTYYRPPWGIVNLFDFAKNTGCRIILWSSMFYDWRSKIGADRLTQRMLSKLRDGEVMLLHDCGTTMGANPDAPEQMLIALERVLKVAKEKGMRSIRIDRMLEKEGKAKAKKLSPAKRMLVSAWLLWEKAFHALFTLRTVTPSDPMLHFRVRPYRGQPVTLEDGSRIEKGDKIVELHFDNKKLFELGSRSRSEMQLAIQMIRAVQKDLPTLADMVLERPELQGSKGLYGVTMISRGPEQFGFQILDLPSGWFASSTRIYLKLLLSVIHPKGKSRLKDGTQAMEPKMLYMPVEVLIERYASKKRPSSAVAAIADEAHEHDEMSELTAMAGASSKGITAVPR
;
A
#
# COMPACT_ATOMS: atom_id res chain seq x y z
N MET A 1 -15.71 -9.62 36.08
CA MET A 1 -14.70 -10.53 35.46
C MET A 1 -15.04 -10.92 34.02
N GLN A 2 -16.26 -11.37 33.71
CA GLN A 2 -16.64 -11.82 32.36
C GLN A 2 -16.46 -10.73 31.28
N THR A 3 -16.80 -9.47 31.55
CA THR A 3 -16.64 -8.37 30.59
C THR A 3 -15.17 -8.06 30.29
N ILE A 4 -14.30 -8.12 31.30
CA ILE A 4 -12.85 -7.92 31.15
C ILE A 4 -12.22 -9.07 30.35
N LEU A 5 -12.65 -10.32 30.61
CA LEU A 5 -12.25 -11.49 29.84
C LEU A 5 -12.73 -11.41 28.38
N LEU A 6 -13.94 -10.90 28.13
CA LEU A 6 -14.48 -10.67 26.80
C LEU A 6 -13.69 -9.59 26.04
N TRP A 7 -13.35 -8.48 26.69
CA TRP A 7 -12.53 -7.42 26.11
C TRP A 7 -11.09 -7.87 25.85
N LEU A 8 -10.47 -8.64 26.77
CA LEU A 8 -9.17 -9.27 26.56
C LEU A 8 -9.20 -10.28 25.39
N PHE A 9 -10.29 -11.03 25.26
CA PHE A 9 -10.52 -11.96 24.15
C PHE A 9 -10.66 -11.23 22.81
N TYR A 10 -11.47 -10.17 22.74
CA TYR A 10 -11.60 -9.36 21.53
C TYR A 10 -10.31 -8.62 21.18
N LEU A 11 -9.63 -8.03 22.17
CA LEU A 11 -8.36 -7.35 21.97
C LEU A 11 -7.29 -8.33 21.47
N SER A 12 -7.15 -9.51 22.07
CA SER A 12 -6.23 -10.56 21.61
C SER A 12 -6.60 -11.10 20.21
N SER A 13 -7.89 -11.28 19.95
CA SER A 13 -8.39 -11.81 18.67
C SER A 13 -8.18 -10.84 17.51
N PHE A 14 -8.44 -9.54 17.69
CA PHE A 14 -8.27 -8.52 16.65
C PHE A 14 -6.83 -7.99 16.52
N TYR A 15 -6.08 -7.94 17.63
CA TYR A 15 -4.69 -7.43 17.63
C TYR A 15 -3.70 -8.38 16.95
N ALA A 16 -3.99 -9.68 17.00
CA ALA A 16 -2.95 -10.70 16.90
C ALA A 16 -3.41 -11.98 16.16
N PHE A 17 -4.58 -12.51 16.51
CA PHE A 17 -5.09 -13.76 15.94
C PHE A 17 -5.57 -13.60 14.49
N ILE A 18 -6.42 -12.60 14.21
CA ILE A 18 -6.93 -12.31 12.87
C ILE A 18 -5.81 -11.89 11.91
N PRO A 19 -4.88 -10.96 12.27
CA PRO A 19 -3.71 -10.68 11.45
C PRO A 19 -2.83 -11.92 11.22
N GLY A 20 -2.56 -12.74 12.23
CA GLY A 20 -1.77 -13.97 12.09
C GLY A 20 -2.38 -14.96 11.08
N ILE A 21 -3.69 -15.17 11.15
CA ILE A 21 -4.45 -15.99 10.19
C ILE A 21 -4.45 -15.34 8.80
N LEU A 22 -4.73 -14.03 8.70
CA LEU A 22 -4.76 -13.32 7.42
C LEU A 22 -3.42 -13.34 6.70
N THR A 23 -2.32 -13.31 7.44
CA THR A 23 -0.96 -13.28 6.89
C THR A 23 -0.48 -14.68 6.51
N ARG A 24 -0.82 -15.69 7.32
CA ARG A 24 -0.44 -17.09 7.10
C ARG A 24 -1.35 -17.79 6.07
N ILE A 25 -2.57 -17.31 5.84
CA ILE A 25 -3.49 -17.85 4.83
C ILE A 25 -3.48 -17.02 3.54
N PHE A 26 -3.49 -15.68 3.63
CA PHE A 26 -3.68 -14.79 2.46
C PHE A 26 -2.42 -14.00 2.05
N GLY A 27 -1.32 -14.11 2.80
CA GLY A 27 -0.02 -13.53 2.41
C GLY A 27 0.01 -12.00 2.34
N PHE A 28 -0.90 -11.30 3.02
CA PHE A 28 -1.01 -9.84 2.99
C PHE A 28 0.30 -9.17 3.44
N ARG A 29 0.90 -8.34 2.59
CA ARG A 29 2.13 -7.53 2.84
C ARG A 29 3.40 -8.28 3.28
N VAL A 30 3.41 -9.61 3.22
CA VAL A 30 4.59 -10.44 3.50
C VAL A 30 5.11 -11.11 2.24
N PHE A 31 6.41 -11.39 2.21
CA PHE A 31 7.03 -12.30 1.24
C PHE A 31 7.23 -13.68 1.88
N ARG A 32 6.79 -14.74 1.21
CA ARG A 32 6.84 -16.12 1.74
C ARG A 32 7.42 -17.14 0.79
N ARG A 33 7.29 -16.88 -0.50
CA ARG A 33 7.73 -17.76 -1.57
C ARG A 33 8.06 -16.90 -2.77
N GLY A 34 9.18 -17.20 -3.43
CA GLY A 34 9.58 -16.53 -4.65
C GLY A 34 9.18 -17.27 -5.91
N SER A 35 9.79 -16.84 -7.00
CA SER A 35 9.75 -17.49 -8.31
C SER A 35 11.17 -17.46 -8.90
N GLY A 36 11.62 -18.59 -9.43
CA GLY A 36 12.92 -18.73 -10.07
C GLY A 36 13.15 -20.20 -10.41
N GLU A 37 13.67 -20.48 -11.60
CA GLU A 37 13.99 -21.83 -12.03
C GLU A 37 15.28 -22.29 -11.36
N ASN A 38 15.26 -23.48 -10.77
CA ASN A 38 16.38 -24.07 -10.04
C ASN A 38 16.92 -23.18 -8.91
N GLU A 39 16.05 -22.38 -8.28
CA GLU A 39 16.46 -21.43 -7.24
C GLU A 39 15.56 -21.52 -6.01
N PHE A 40 16.19 -21.53 -4.84
CA PHE A 40 15.53 -21.48 -3.53
C PHE A 40 16.26 -20.49 -2.63
N ALA A 41 15.72 -20.17 -1.46
CA ALA A 41 16.33 -19.27 -0.49
C ALA A 41 16.48 -19.98 0.84
N LEU A 42 17.72 -20.13 1.29
CA LEU A 42 18.04 -20.49 2.66
C LEU A 42 17.95 -19.23 3.51
N THR A 43 17.19 -19.31 4.61
CA THR A 43 17.08 -18.24 5.57
C THR A 43 17.32 -18.77 6.97
N PHE A 44 18.16 -18.08 7.74
CA PHE A 44 18.59 -18.47 9.08
C PHE A 44 18.16 -17.40 10.08
N ASP A 45 17.43 -17.81 11.12
CA ASP A 45 16.99 -16.94 12.22
C ASP A 45 17.83 -17.21 13.48
N ASP A 46 17.74 -16.29 14.44
CA ASP A 46 18.25 -16.35 15.81
C ASP A 46 19.73 -16.06 16.03
N GLY A 47 20.59 -16.19 15.01
CA GLY A 47 22.00 -15.83 15.09
C GLY A 47 22.29 -14.32 15.22
N PRO A 48 23.58 -13.93 15.16
CA PRO A 48 24.74 -14.80 15.04
C PRO A 48 25.10 -15.53 16.34
N ASP A 49 25.40 -16.82 16.23
CA ASP A 49 26.03 -17.63 17.26
C ASP A 49 27.54 -17.71 16.98
N PRO A 50 28.42 -17.47 17.97
CA PRO A 50 29.87 -17.43 17.74
C PRO A 50 30.48 -18.80 17.41
N HIS A 51 29.77 -19.90 17.66
CA HIS A 51 30.23 -21.26 17.40
C HIS A 51 29.64 -21.84 16.12
N TYR A 52 28.34 -21.72 15.91
CA TYR A 52 27.62 -22.37 14.82
C TYR A 52 27.52 -21.52 13.55
N THR A 53 27.32 -20.20 13.66
CA THR A 53 27.23 -19.32 12.48
C THR A 53 28.51 -19.33 11.64
N PRO A 54 29.74 -19.30 12.20
CA PRO A 54 30.96 -19.45 11.42
C PRO A 54 31.04 -20.77 10.63
N LYS A 55 30.66 -21.89 11.25
CA LYS A 55 30.62 -23.21 10.60
C LYS A 55 29.59 -23.25 9.46
N LEU A 56 28.45 -22.60 9.66
CA LEU A 56 27.43 -22.42 8.63
C LEU A 56 27.97 -21.63 7.44
N LEU A 57 28.67 -20.52 7.69
CA LEU A 57 29.29 -19.71 6.63
C LEU A 57 30.32 -20.52 5.83
N ASP A 58 31.17 -21.30 6.50
CA ASP A 58 32.11 -22.20 5.82
C ASP A 58 31.39 -23.24 4.96
N LEU A 59 30.30 -23.83 5.46
CA LEU A 59 29.48 -24.76 4.71
C LEU A 59 28.84 -24.10 3.47
N LEU A 60 28.26 -22.91 3.60
CA LEU A 60 27.68 -22.17 2.49
C LEU A 60 28.75 -21.83 1.43
N ARG A 61 29.94 -21.42 1.86
CA ARG A 61 31.08 -21.14 0.98
C ARG A 61 31.53 -22.37 0.20
N ARG A 62 31.66 -23.54 0.86
CA ARG A 62 32.06 -24.81 0.23
C ARG A 62 31.14 -25.23 -0.92
N TYR A 63 29.85 -24.87 -0.85
CA TYR A 63 28.86 -25.21 -1.87
C TYR A 63 28.51 -24.03 -2.81
N ASP A 64 29.17 -22.88 -2.68
CA ASP A 64 28.87 -21.63 -3.39
C ASP A 64 27.38 -21.22 -3.30
N MET A 65 26.86 -21.23 -2.07
CA MET A 65 25.46 -20.92 -1.77
C MET A 65 25.35 -19.60 -1.03
N LYS A 66 24.35 -18.78 -1.38
CA LYS A 66 24.05 -17.54 -0.64
C LYS A 66 22.76 -17.69 0.16
N ALA A 67 22.76 -17.13 1.37
CA ALA A 67 21.63 -17.17 2.28
C ALA A 67 21.24 -15.77 2.77
N THR A 68 20.15 -15.70 3.53
CA THR A 68 19.72 -14.52 4.27
C THR A 68 19.68 -14.82 5.76
N PHE A 69 20.34 -14.00 6.57
CA PHE A 69 20.43 -14.15 8.03
C PHE A 69 19.57 -13.08 8.70
N PHE A 70 18.52 -13.50 9.42
CA PHE A 70 17.72 -12.61 10.26
C PHE A 70 18.31 -12.62 11.67
N VAL A 71 19.12 -11.60 11.96
CA VAL A 71 19.92 -11.55 13.19
C VAL A 71 19.13 -10.93 14.34
N VAL A 72 19.33 -11.47 15.54
CA VAL A 72 18.87 -10.86 16.79
C VAL A 72 19.87 -9.77 17.18
N GLY A 73 19.40 -8.54 17.35
CA GLY A 73 20.27 -7.39 17.56
C GLY A 73 21.19 -7.50 18.77
N SER A 74 20.76 -8.13 19.87
CA SER A 74 21.62 -8.37 21.04
C SER A 74 22.76 -9.34 20.74
N HIS A 75 22.54 -10.34 19.89
CA HIS A 75 23.61 -11.25 19.45
C HIS A 75 24.55 -10.55 18.47
N ALA A 76 24.00 -9.75 17.55
CA ALA A 76 24.79 -8.94 16.62
C ALA A 76 25.70 -7.93 17.33
N GLU A 77 25.22 -7.32 18.43
CA GLU A 77 26.00 -6.40 19.27
C GLU A 77 27.13 -7.12 20.02
N GLN A 78 26.91 -8.39 20.43
CA GLN A 78 27.90 -9.20 21.14
C GLN A 78 28.96 -9.82 20.22
N HIS A 79 28.59 -10.13 18.96
CA HIS A 79 29.43 -10.83 17.99
C HIS A 79 29.55 -10.07 16.66
N PRO A 80 30.01 -8.80 16.66
CA PRO A 80 30.08 -7.97 15.47
C PRO A 80 31.02 -8.55 14.39
N GLU A 81 32.05 -9.30 14.78
CA GLU A 81 32.96 -9.99 13.88
C GLU A 81 32.25 -11.04 13.01
N VAL A 82 31.27 -11.75 13.58
CA VAL A 82 30.48 -12.75 12.85
C VAL A 82 29.53 -12.03 11.88
N VAL A 83 28.88 -10.94 12.30
CA VAL A 83 28.02 -10.13 11.43
C VAL A 83 28.80 -9.56 10.24
N ARG A 84 30.00 -9.02 10.49
CA ARG A 84 30.89 -8.52 9.44
C ARG A 84 31.23 -9.62 8.44
N ARG A 85 31.58 -10.82 8.93
CA ARG A 85 31.86 -11.99 8.09
C ARG A 85 30.64 -12.40 7.24
N ILE A 86 29.43 -12.42 7.81
CA ILE A 86 28.19 -12.68 7.04
C ILE A 86 28.08 -11.70 5.86
N HIS A 87 28.35 -10.42 6.11
CA HIS A 87 28.26 -9.36 5.10
C HIS A 87 29.35 -9.48 4.03
N GLU A 88 30.62 -9.61 4.43
CA GLU A 88 31.78 -9.72 3.54
C GLU A 88 31.71 -10.95 2.62
N GLU A 89 31.13 -12.05 3.10
CA GLU A 89 30.87 -13.24 2.29
C GLU A 89 29.68 -13.09 1.32
N GLY A 90 29.06 -11.92 1.28
CA GLY A 90 28.03 -11.55 0.31
C GLY A 90 26.63 -12.08 0.64
N HIS A 91 26.39 -12.50 1.88
CA HIS A 91 25.05 -12.88 2.34
C HIS A 91 24.20 -11.65 2.63
N LEU A 92 22.88 -11.83 2.70
CA LEU A 92 21.96 -10.76 3.07
C LEU A 92 21.71 -10.79 4.58
N ILE A 93 21.74 -9.63 5.24
CA ILE A 93 21.39 -9.50 6.65
C ILE A 93 20.02 -8.82 6.77
N GLY A 94 19.14 -9.41 7.58
CA GLY A 94 17.84 -8.88 7.95
C GLY A 94 17.69 -8.80 9.46
N ILE A 95 16.61 -8.17 9.91
CA ILE A 95 16.35 -7.88 11.33
C ILE A 95 15.44 -8.97 11.92
N HIS A 96 15.78 -9.46 13.12
CA HIS A 96 14.96 -10.37 13.93
C HIS A 96 14.62 -9.82 15.32
N ASN A 97 14.31 -8.51 15.39
CA ASN A 97 14.26 -7.70 16.62
C ASN A 97 15.61 -7.61 17.35
N TYR A 98 15.69 -6.76 18.38
CA TYR A 98 16.89 -6.65 19.21
C TYR A 98 16.95 -7.75 20.27
N VAL A 99 15.81 -8.15 20.86
CA VAL A 99 15.68 -9.38 21.66
C VAL A 99 14.69 -10.35 21.03
N HIS A 100 14.94 -11.65 21.18
CA HIS A 100 14.07 -12.72 20.69
C HIS A 100 12.79 -12.88 21.55
N LYS A 101 11.93 -11.85 21.56
CA LYS A 101 10.63 -11.82 22.24
C LYS A 101 9.50 -11.71 21.23
N SER A 102 8.41 -12.43 21.49
CA SER A 102 7.22 -12.37 20.62
C SER A 102 6.61 -10.97 20.59
N ASN A 103 6.27 -10.51 19.38
CA ASN A 103 5.60 -9.23 19.15
C ASN A 103 4.21 -9.13 19.79
N TRP A 104 3.57 -10.26 20.15
CA TRP A 104 2.32 -10.24 20.91
C TRP A 104 2.47 -9.61 22.30
N LEU A 105 3.65 -9.78 22.91
CA LEU A 105 3.93 -9.31 24.27
C LEU A 105 4.53 -7.89 24.28
N MET A 106 4.58 -7.22 23.13
CA MET A 106 5.25 -5.92 22.97
C MET A 106 4.30 -4.87 22.40
N ARG A 107 4.44 -3.63 22.90
CA ARG A 107 3.73 -2.46 22.37
C ARG A 107 4.32 -2.09 20.99
N PRO A 108 3.54 -1.49 20.08
CA PRO A 108 4.03 -1.13 18.73
C PRO A 108 5.27 -0.24 18.73
N VAL A 109 5.34 0.74 19.64
CA VAL A 109 6.52 1.61 19.80
C VAL A 109 7.75 0.81 20.23
N THR A 110 7.56 -0.20 21.06
CA THR A 110 8.65 -1.11 21.49
C THR A 110 9.18 -1.91 20.31
N VAL A 111 8.30 -2.51 19.49
CA VAL A 111 8.72 -3.23 18.28
C VAL A 111 9.50 -2.31 17.34
N ARG A 112 9.03 -1.09 17.11
CA ARG A 112 9.75 -0.11 16.28
C ARG A 112 11.16 0.19 16.82
N ARG A 113 11.30 0.40 18.13
CA ARG A 113 12.62 0.64 18.75
C ARG A 113 13.54 -0.56 18.64
N GLN A 114 13.01 -1.78 18.80
CA GLN A 114 13.74 -3.03 18.64
C GLN A 114 14.29 -3.18 17.21
N VAL A 115 13.44 -2.93 16.21
CA VAL A 115 13.82 -2.96 14.79
C VAL A 115 14.87 -1.88 14.48
N GLN A 116 14.62 -0.64 14.89
CA GLN A 116 15.54 0.49 14.63
C GLN A 116 16.91 0.26 15.27
N ARG A 117 16.95 -0.17 16.54
CA ARG A 117 18.21 -0.44 17.25
C ARG A 117 19.01 -1.53 16.55
N THR A 118 18.35 -2.58 16.07
CA THR A 118 19.02 -3.67 15.35
C THR A 118 19.58 -3.18 14.01
N ASP A 119 18.83 -2.35 13.28
CA ASP A 119 19.31 -1.73 12.04
C ASP A 119 20.50 -0.79 12.28
N ASP A 120 20.49 -0.01 13.37
CA ASP A 120 21.62 0.86 13.74
C ASP A 120 22.88 0.03 14.05
N ILE A 121 22.74 -1.10 14.76
CA ILE A 121 23.85 -2.03 15.04
C ILE A 121 24.38 -2.62 13.74
N ILE A 122 23.51 -3.16 12.87
CA ILE A 122 23.91 -3.71 11.58
C ILE A 122 24.67 -2.66 10.77
N PHE A 123 24.12 -1.45 10.63
CA PHE A 123 24.75 -0.34 9.92
C PHE A 123 26.12 0.04 10.50
N SER A 124 26.27 0.04 11.82
CA SER A 124 27.56 0.33 12.47
C SER A 124 28.65 -0.70 12.16
N ILE A 125 28.25 -1.96 11.87
CA ILE A 125 29.18 -3.06 11.60
C ILE A 125 29.48 -3.18 10.11
N THR A 126 28.48 -3.02 9.25
CA THR A 126 28.55 -3.32 7.81
C THR A 126 28.62 -2.08 6.93
N GLY A 127 28.22 -0.91 7.44
CA GLY A 127 28.01 0.30 6.63
C GLY A 127 26.73 0.27 5.77
N GLU A 128 25.93 -0.81 5.86
CA GLU A 128 24.70 -0.96 5.08
C GLU A 128 23.46 -1.07 5.98
N ARG A 129 22.41 -0.32 5.63
CA ARG A 129 21.08 -0.41 6.26
C ARG A 129 20.32 -1.58 5.66
N THR A 130 19.51 -2.27 6.46
CA THR A 130 18.64 -3.33 5.96
C THR A 130 17.17 -2.91 6.02
N THR A 131 16.42 -3.30 5.00
CA THR A 131 14.96 -3.10 4.95
C THR A 131 14.22 -4.42 5.05
N TYR A 132 14.90 -5.51 5.41
CA TYR A 132 14.28 -6.83 5.54
C TYR A 132 14.11 -7.19 7.02
N TYR A 133 12.90 -7.61 7.37
CA TYR A 133 12.56 -7.91 8.75
C TYR A 133 11.75 -9.20 8.81
N ARG A 134 12.08 -10.06 9.78
CA ARG A 134 11.28 -11.22 10.13
C ARG A 134 10.92 -11.12 11.61
N PRO A 135 9.64 -11.08 11.99
CA PRO A 135 9.28 -11.05 13.41
C PRO A 135 9.61 -12.39 14.07
N PRO A 136 10.10 -12.39 15.33
CA PRO A 136 10.23 -13.60 16.14
C PRO A 136 8.96 -14.45 16.09
N TRP A 137 9.14 -15.77 15.99
CA TRP A 137 8.06 -16.76 15.88
C TRP A 137 7.19 -16.66 14.61
N GLY A 138 7.54 -15.76 13.68
CA GLY A 138 6.71 -15.39 12.53
C GLY A 138 5.36 -14.79 12.92
N ILE A 139 5.26 -14.26 14.14
CA ILE A 139 4.04 -13.70 14.69
C ILE A 139 3.99 -12.22 14.36
N VAL A 140 3.04 -11.86 13.49
CA VAL A 140 2.77 -10.49 13.07
C VAL A 140 1.56 -9.92 13.81
N ASN A 141 1.63 -8.67 14.23
CA ASN A 141 0.47 -7.90 14.73
C ASN A 141 0.03 -6.86 13.68
N LEU A 142 -1.11 -6.19 13.91
CA LEU A 142 -1.65 -5.19 12.97
C LEU A 142 -0.67 -4.03 12.67
N PHE A 143 0.25 -3.74 13.59
CA PHE A 143 1.21 -2.64 13.49
C PHE A 143 2.49 -3.01 12.76
N ASP A 144 2.85 -4.30 12.68
CA ASP A 144 3.87 -4.79 11.74
C ASP A 144 3.46 -4.42 10.29
N PHE A 145 2.15 -4.28 10.02
CA PHE A 145 1.62 -3.80 8.74
C PHE A 145 1.44 -2.27 8.65
N ALA A 146 1.49 -1.52 9.75
CA ALA A 146 1.45 -0.06 9.67
C ALA A 146 2.74 0.42 8.99
N LYS A 147 2.69 1.51 8.20
CA LYS A 147 3.83 2.08 7.44
C LYS A 147 5.07 2.47 8.29
N ASN A 148 5.08 2.19 9.60
CA ASN A 148 5.94 2.83 10.58
C ASN A 148 7.29 2.14 10.81
N THR A 149 7.54 0.94 10.27
CA THR A 149 8.85 0.26 10.40
C THR A 149 9.75 0.43 9.19
N GLY A 150 9.25 0.92 8.04
CA GLY A 150 10.04 1.05 6.80
C GLY A 150 10.54 -0.27 6.19
N CYS A 151 10.32 -1.40 6.86
CA CYS A 151 10.84 -2.71 6.49
C CYS A 151 9.81 -3.56 5.74
N ARG A 152 10.31 -4.44 4.87
CA ARG A 152 9.58 -5.50 4.20
C ARG A 152 9.62 -6.77 5.05
N ILE A 153 8.45 -7.28 5.40
CA ILE A 153 8.33 -8.51 6.19
C ILE A 153 8.61 -9.74 5.32
N ILE A 154 9.58 -10.54 5.74
CA ILE A 154 9.97 -11.80 5.12
C ILE A 154 9.60 -12.95 6.05
N LEU A 155 8.74 -13.85 5.58
CA LEU A 155 8.37 -15.09 6.25
C LEU A 155 8.92 -16.27 5.41
N TRP A 156 8.29 -17.44 5.51
CA TRP A 156 8.75 -18.67 4.85
C TRP A 156 7.60 -19.45 4.21
N SER A 157 7.95 -20.35 3.30
CA SER A 157 7.06 -21.34 2.69
C SER A 157 7.25 -22.74 3.26
N SER A 158 8.44 -23.02 3.81
CA SER A 158 8.78 -24.28 4.49
C SER A 158 9.49 -24.04 5.82
N MET A 159 9.13 -24.86 6.81
CA MET A 159 9.68 -24.88 8.17
C MET A 159 9.88 -26.34 8.58
N PHE A 160 10.99 -26.63 9.25
CA PHE A 160 11.43 -28.01 9.48
C PHE A 160 11.54 -28.43 10.95
N TYR A 161 11.34 -27.46 11.87
CA TYR A 161 11.47 -27.61 13.32
C TYR A 161 12.90 -27.91 13.78
N ASP A 162 13.89 -27.49 12.99
CA ASP A 162 15.31 -27.76 13.16
C ASP A 162 15.89 -27.34 14.51
N TRP A 163 15.26 -26.39 15.21
CA TRP A 163 15.56 -26.00 16.59
C TRP A 163 15.30 -27.09 17.66
N ARG A 164 14.80 -28.28 17.28
CA ARG A 164 14.57 -29.43 18.18
C ARG A 164 15.50 -30.59 17.84
N SER A 165 16.48 -30.86 18.70
CA SER A 165 17.49 -31.91 18.48
C SER A 165 16.88 -33.30 18.28
N LYS A 166 15.72 -33.59 18.91
CA LYS A 166 15.00 -34.87 18.78
C LYS A 166 14.56 -35.23 17.36
N ILE A 167 14.60 -34.29 16.42
CA ILE A 167 14.30 -34.58 15.02
C ILE A 167 15.45 -35.39 14.40
N GLY A 168 16.69 -35.07 14.77
CA GLY A 168 17.90 -35.66 14.22
C GLY A 168 18.17 -35.25 12.76
N ALA A 169 19.44 -35.32 12.36
CA ALA A 169 19.89 -34.92 11.04
C ALA A 169 19.22 -35.71 9.90
N ASP A 170 18.98 -37.02 10.06
CA ASP A 170 18.40 -37.87 9.02
C ASP A 170 16.96 -37.43 8.65
N ARG A 171 16.10 -37.30 9.66
CA ARG A 171 14.71 -36.88 9.44
C ARG A 171 14.64 -35.44 8.97
N LEU A 172 15.52 -34.58 9.48
CA LEU A 172 15.61 -33.19 9.04
C LEU A 172 15.99 -33.11 7.55
N THR A 173 16.98 -33.90 7.12
CA THR A 173 17.40 -34.04 5.72
C THR A 173 16.21 -34.41 4.84
N GLN A 174 15.46 -35.47 5.20
CA GLN A 174 14.29 -35.91 4.44
C GLN A 174 13.23 -34.81 4.30
N ARG A 175 12.95 -34.08 5.39
CA ARG A 175 11.98 -32.98 5.38
C ARG A 175 12.43 -31.85 4.47
N MET A 176 13.69 -31.46 4.54
CA MET A 176 14.26 -30.41 3.69
C MET A 176 14.24 -30.81 2.21
N LEU A 177 14.68 -32.02 1.88
CA LEU A 177 14.64 -32.54 0.50
C LEU A 177 13.22 -32.61 -0.06
N SER A 178 12.22 -32.96 0.76
CA SER A 178 10.81 -32.98 0.33
C SER A 178 10.25 -31.60 -0.06
N LYS A 179 10.93 -30.52 0.37
CA LYS A 179 10.59 -29.13 0.07
C LYS A 179 11.62 -28.45 -0.83
N LEU A 180 12.67 -29.15 -1.28
CA LEU A 180 13.67 -28.61 -2.18
C LEU A 180 13.08 -28.48 -3.60
N ARG A 181 12.62 -27.27 -3.93
CA ARG A 181 11.98 -26.93 -5.20
C ARG A 181 12.07 -25.42 -5.45
N ASP A 182 11.72 -25.04 -6.65
CA ASP A 182 11.74 -23.66 -7.12
C ASP A 182 10.92 -22.68 -6.27
N GLY A 183 11.55 -21.54 -6.02
CA GLY A 183 11.02 -20.40 -5.27
C GLY A 183 10.83 -20.65 -3.78
N GLU A 184 11.28 -21.79 -3.23
CA GLU A 184 11.10 -22.11 -1.82
C GLU A 184 11.88 -21.15 -0.92
N VAL A 185 11.27 -20.68 0.16
CA VAL A 185 11.94 -19.96 1.25
C VAL A 185 11.97 -20.87 2.47
N MET A 186 13.16 -21.39 2.76
CA MET A 186 13.44 -22.33 3.84
C MET A 186 13.80 -21.58 5.12
N LEU A 187 12.99 -21.75 6.17
CA LEU A 187 13.32 -21.28 7.52
C LEU A 187 14.16 -22.34 8.24
N LEU A 188 15.34 -21.93 8.69
CA LEU A 188 16.29 -22.67 9.53
C LEU A 188 16.81 -21.73 10.62
N HIS A 189 17.56 -22.27 11.59
CA HIS A 189 18.09 -21.54 12.74
C HIS A 189 19.55 -21.91 12.96
N ASP A 190 20.40 -20.91 13.20
CA ASP A 190 21.84 -21.09 13.42
C ASP A 190 22.26 -20.83 14.87
N CYS A 191 21.31 -20.57 15.76
CA CYS A 191 21.53 -20.37 17.19
C CYS A 191 20.63 -21.29 18.03
N GLY A 192 21.22 -21.93 19.05
CA GLY A 192 20.53 -22.87 19.94
C GLY A 192 20.17 -22.29 21.32
N THR A 193 20.47 -21.01 21.57
CA THR A 193 20.33 -20.37 22.91
C THR A 193 19.07 -19.52 23.04
N THR A 194 18.32 -19.32 21.96
CA THR A 194 17.03 -18.61 21.99
C THR A 194 15.95 -19.46 22.66
N MET A 195 14.97 -18.79 23.28
CA MET A 195 13.89 -19.46 23.98
C MET A 195 13.17 -20.48 23.07
N GLY A 196 13.15 -21.74 23.47
CA GLY A 196 12.47 -22.83 22.76
C GLY A 196 13.35 -23.63 21.79
N ALA A 197 14.59 -23.20 21.55
CA ALA A 197 15.60 -23.96 20.83
C ALA A 197 16.42 -24.85 21.79
N ASN A 198 16.91 -25.97 21.27
CA ASN A 198 17.86 -26.82 21.99
C ASN A 198 19.30 -26.39 21.65
N PRO A 199 20.26 -26.40 22.61
CA PRO A 199 21.62 -25.95 22.37
C PRO A 199 22.36 -26.69 21.23
N ASP A 200 22.12 -28.00 21.09
CA ASP A 200 22.75 -28.89 20.10
C ASP A 200 21.98 -28.98 18.76
N ALA A 201 20.82 -28.32 18.67
CA ALA A 201 20.01 -28.34 17.45
C ALA A 201 20.73 -27.78 16.20
N PRO A 202 21.50 -26.67 16.27
CA PRO A 202 22.24 -26.16 15.12
C PRO A 202 23.24 -27.16 14.54
N GLU A 203 23.83 -28.03 15.36
CA GLU A 203 24.72 -29.09 14.89
C GLU A 203 23.99 -30.09 13.99
N GLN A 204 22.81 -30.55 14.43
CA GLN A 204 21.96 -31.44 13.64
C GLN A 204 21.48 -30.77 12.34
N MET A 205 21.20 -29.47 12.40
CA MET A 205 20.85 -28.65 11.24
C MET A 205 22.00 -28.60 10.22
N LEU A 206 23.23 -28.35 10.65
CA LEU A 206 24.41 -28.31 9.77
C LEU A 206 24.64 -29.63 9.04
N ILE A 207 24.54 -30.77 9.73
CA ILE A 207 24.68 -32.10 9.12
C ILE A 207 23.59 -32.32 8.07
N ALA A 208 22.34 -31.98 8.38
CA ALA A 208 21.23 -32.11 7.44
C ALA A 208 21.38 -31.17 6.23
N LEU A 209 21.81 -29.93 6.48
CA LEU A 209 22.02 -28.92 5.46
C LEU A 209 23.10 -29.35 4.47
N GLU A 210 24.24 -29.88 4.92
CA GLU A 210 25.30 -30.36 4.03
C GLU A 210 24.80 -31.42 3.05
N ARG A 211 24.01 -32.38 3.53
CA ARG A 211 23.37 -33.41 2.69
C ARG A 211 22.41 -32.80 1.67
N VAL A 212 21.61 -31.81 2.08
CA VAL A 212 20.68 -31.09 1.20
C VAL A 212 21.42 -30.26 0.15
N LEU A 213 22.51 -29.58 0.54
CA LEU A 213 23.32 -28.78 -0.38
C LEU A 213 24.02 -29.65 -1.43
N LYS A 214 24.46 -30.86 -1.05
CA LYS A 214 24.96 -31.84 -2.01
C LYS A 214 23.93 -32.20 -3.07
N VAL A 215 22.71 -32.58 -2.65
CA VAL A 215 21.62 -32.91 -3.58
C VAL A 215 21.18 -31.71 -4.40
N ALA A 216 21.14 -30.51 -3.82
CA ALA A 216 20.81 -29.28 -4.54
C ALA A 216 21.83 -29.00 -5.65
N LYS A 217 23.13 -29.15 -5.35
CA LYS A 217 24.21 -29.00 -6.34
C LYS A 217 24.10 -30.03 -7.47
N GLU A 218 23.83 -31.30 -7.16
CA GLU A 218 23.61 -32.36 -8.15
C GLU A 218 22.40 -32.06 -9.06
N LYS A 219 21.35 -31.43 -8.52
CA LYS A 219 20.16 -30.98 -9.27
C LYS A 219 20.36 -29.65 -10.00
N GLY A 220 21.54 -29.03 -9.93
CA GLY A 220 21.79 -27.70 -10.49
C GLY A 220 21.01 -26.57 -9.80
N MET A 221 20.49 -26.82 -8.60
CA MET A 221 19.75 -25.83 -7.82
C MET A 221 20.68 -24.96 -6.99
N ARG A 222 20.38 -23.67 -6.90
CA ARG A 222 21.17 -22.71 -6.12
C ARG A 222 20.35 -22.01 -5.05
N SER A 223 20.98 -21.76 -3.92
CA SER A 223 20.44 -20.89 -2.88
C SER A 223 20.80 -19.43 -3.18
N ILE A 224 19.80 -18.56 -3.20
CA ILE A 224 19.94 -17.12 -3.43
C ILE A 224 19.40 -16.32 -2.26
N ARG A 225 19.89 -15.08 -2.13
CA ARG A 225 19.37 -14.10 -1.17
C ARG A 225 17.91 -13.73 -1.46
N ILE A 226 17.19 -13.35 -0.41
CA ILE A 226 15.78 -12.96 -0.51
C ILE A 226 15.57 -11.72 -1.39
N ASP A 227 16.46 -10.73 -1.34
CA ASP A 227 16.40 -9.53 -2.19
C ASP A 227 16.47 -9.87 -3.69
N ARG A 228 17.38 -10.78 -4.07
CA ARG A 228 17.48 -11.28 -5.46
C ARG A 228 16.24 -12.05 -5.87
N MET A 229 15.71 -12.89 -4.98
CA MET A 229 14.47 -13.61 -5.24
C MET A 229 13.28 -12.65 -5.44
N LEU A 230 13.24 -11.55 -4.67
CA LEU A 230 12.25 -10.48 -4.79
C LEU A 230 12.36 -9.67 -6.08
N GLU A 231 13.58 -9.31 -6.47
CA GLU A 231 13.85 -8.66 -7.76
C GLU A 231 13.37 -9.54 -8.93
N LYS A 232 13.67 -10.84 -8.87
CA LYS A 232 13.23 -11.82 -9.87
C LYS A 232 11.72 -11.98 -9.89
N GLU A 233 11.04 -12.01 -8.74
CA GLU A 233 9.57 -12.04 -8.69
C GLU A 233 8.96 -10.76 -9.31
N GLY A 234 9.53 -9.58 -9.01
CA GLY A 234 9.12 -8.31 -9.62
C GLY A 234 9.28 -8.32 -11.14
N LYS A 235 10.44 -8.79 -11.63
CA LYS A 235 10.74 -8.94 -13.06
C LYS A 235 9.90 -10.04 -13.72
N ALA A 236 9.61 -11.15 -13.04
CA ALA A 236 8.81 -12.27 -13.54
C ALA A 236 7.32 -11.89 -13.64
N LYS A 237 6.79 -11.14 -12.66
CA LYS A 237 5.44 -10.57 -12.74
C LYS A 237 5.32 -9.53 -13.85
N ALA A 238 6.36 -8.72 -14.07
CA ALA A 238 6.46 -7.86 -15.25
C ALA A 238 6.59 -8.66 -16.56
N LYS A 239 7.26 -9.83 -16.54
CA LYS A 239 7.42 -10.74 -17.69
C LYS A 239 6.21 -11.64 -17.97
N LYS A 240 5.21 -11.76 -17.09
CA LYS A 240 4.01 -12.59 -17.30
C LYS A 240 2.91 -11.95 -18.19
N LEU A 241 3.21 -10.87 -18.89
CA LEU A 241 2.39 -10.45 -20.03
C LEU A 241 2.83 -11.27 -21.25
N SER A 242 1.92 -12.02 -21.88
CA SER A 242 2.20 -12.70 -23.15
C SER A 242 2.73 -11.67 -24.18
N PRO A 243 3.55 -12.08 -25.17
CA PRO A 243 4.08 -11.15 -26.19
C PRO A 243 2.98 -10.29 -26.83
N ALA A 244 1.82 -10.90 -27.13
CA ALA A 244 0.63 -10.21 -27.61
C ALA A 244 0.08 -9.17 -26.60
N LYS A 245 0.04 -9.50 -25.30
CA LYS A 245 -0.42 -8.57 -24.26
C LYS A 245 0.60 -7.45 -24.01
N ARG A 246 1.92 -7.70 -24.17
CA ARG A 246 2.95 -6.66 -24.11
C ARG A 246 2.85 -5.70 -25.29
N MET A 247 2.64 -6.23 -26.50
CA MET A 247 2.42 -5.41 -27.70
C MET A 247 1.18 -4.53 -27.52
N LEU A 248 0.08 -5.10 -27.02
CA LEU A 248 -1.16 -4.38 -26.75
C LEU A 248 -0.97 -3.29 -25.68
N VAL A 249 -0.32 -3.60 -24.55
CA VAL A 249 -0.01 -2.59 -23.51
C VAL A 249 0.93 -1.51 -24.05
N SER A 250 1.93 -1.87 -24.86
CA SER A 250 2.88 -0.91 -25.43
C SER A 250 2.20 0.02 -26.44
N ALA A 251 1.38 -0.53 -27.34
CA ALA A 251 0.56 0.23 -28.25
C ALA A 251 -0.43 1.14 -27.51
N TRP A 252 -0.98 0.66 -26.39
CA TRP A 252 -1.88 1.45 -25.54
C TRP A 252 -1.17 2.60 -24.80
N LEU A 253 0.02 2.38 -24.26
CA LEU A 253 0.83 3.45 -23.66
C LEU A 253 1.34 4.45 -24.70
N LEU A 254 1.60 4.00 -25.94
CA LEU A 254 1.92 4.88 -27.05
C LEU A 254 0.70 5.72 -27.45
N TRP A 255 -0.48 5.10 -27.49
CA TRP A 255 -1.75 5.80 -27.70
C TRP A 255 -2.04 6.82 -26.59
N GLU A 256 -1.76 6.50 -25.33
CA GLU A 256 -1.88 7.45 -24.22
C GLU A 256 -0.97 8.67 -24.42
N LYS A 257 0.29 8.47 -24.82
CA LYS A 257 1.19 9.59 -25.17
C LYS A 257 0.65 10.44 -26.33
N ALA A 258 0.14 9.80 -27.37
CA ALA A 258 -0.49 10.50 -28.49
C ALA A 258 -1.76 11.27 -28.07
N PHE A 259 -2.58 10.68 -27.21
CA PHE A 259 -3.79 11.30 -26.65
C PHE A 259 -3.43 12.50 -25.76
N HIS A 260 -2.42 12.36 -24.91
CA HIS A 260 -1.89 13.46 -24.10
C HIS A 260 -1.43 14.64 -24.96
N ALA A 261 -0.72 14.37 -26.06
CA ALA A 261 -0.26 15.39 -26.99
C ALA A 261 -1.42 16.04 -27.76
N LEU A 262 -2.32 15.22 -28.34
CA LEU A 262 -3.43 15.68 -29.17
C LEU A 262 -4.46 16.51 -28.39
N PHE A 263 -4.71 16.12 -27.14
CA PHE A 263 -5.70 16.77 -26.28
C PHE A 263 -5.11 17.64 -25.19
N THR A 264 -3.78 17.86 -25.22
CA THR A 264 -3.04 18.71 -24.29
C THR A 264 -3.41 18.44 -22.82
N LEU A 265 -3.44 17.17 -22.44
CA LEU A 265 -3.75 16.77 -21.07
C LEU A 265 -2.67 17.27 -20.12
N ARG A 266 -3.10 17.77 -18.95
CA ARG A 266 -2.23 18.22 -17.88
C ARG A 266 -2.31 17.26 -16.71
N THR A 267 -1.17 17.01 -16.07
CA THR A 267 -1.07 16.08 -14.94
C THR A 267 -1.22 16.82 -13.62
N VAL A 268 -2.06 16.30 -12.73
CA VAL A 268 -2.28 16.91 -11.40
C VAL A 268 -1.02 16.80 -10.54
N THR A 269 -0.50 15.59 -10.36
CA THR A 269 0.71 15.34 -9.55
C THR A 269 1.81 14.69 -10.40
N PRO A 270 2.73 15.45 -11.04
CA PRO A 270 3.72 14.89 -11.96
C PRO A 270 4.66 13.83 -11.34
N SER A 271 4.95 13.93 -10.05
CA SER A 271 5.82 12.96 -9.36
C SER A 271 5.19 11.59 -9.15
N ASP A 272 3.85 11.51 -9.14
CA ASP A 272 3.10 10.28 -8.86
C ASP A 272 1.66 10.38 -9.42
N PRO A 273 1.49 10.38 -10.76
CA PRO A 273 0.23 10.78 -11.39
C PRO A 273 -0.86 9.72 -11.22
N MET A 274 -2.03 10.12 -10.72
CA MET A 274 -3.25 9.31 -10.79
C MET A 274 -4.29 9.95 -11.72
N LEU A 275 -4.41 11.27 -11.66
CA LEU A 275 -5.35 12.06 -12.45
C LEU A 275 -4.62 13.00 -13.42
N HIS A 276 -5.13 13.02 -14.65
CA HIS A 276 -4.89 14.04 -15.66
C HIS A 276 -6.18 14.82 -15.88
N PHE A 277 -6.07 16.05 -16.36
CA PHE A 277 -7.21 16.89 -16.66
C PHE A 277 -7.01 17.70 -17.94
N ARG A 278 -8.12 18.13 -18.51
CA ARG A 278 -8.17 19.22 -19.50
C ARG A 278 -9.37 20.10 -19.26
N VAL A 279 -9.29 21.32 -19.75
CA VAL A 279 -10.40 22.27 -19.71
C VAL A 279 -11.05 22.32 -21.08
N ARG A 280 -12.38 22.25 -21.13
CA ARG A 280 -13.14 22.29 -22.39
C ARG A 280 -14.54 22.82 -22.18
N PRO A 281 -15.23 23.27 -23.25
CA PRO A 281 -16.67 23.49 -23.19
C PRO A 281 -17.43 22.15 -23.10
N TYR A 282 -18.45 22.13 -22.24
CA TYR A 282 -19.39 21.04 -22.10
C TYR A 282 -20.23 20.91 -23.37
N ARG A 283 -20.43 19.68 -23.85
CA ARG A 283 -21.18 19.38 -25.08
C ARG A 283 -22.32 18.38 -24.88
N GLY A 284 -22.58 17.97 -23.64
CA GLY A 284 -23.63 17.01 -23.31
C GLY A 284 -25.01 17.67 -23.19
N GLN A 285 -25.99 16.86 -22.77
CA GLN A 285 -27.31 17.35 -22.39
C GLN A 285 -27.21 18.14 -21.08
N PRO A 286 -28.04 19.17 -20.85
CA PRO A 286 -28.02 19.91 -19.59
C PRO A 286 -28.15 18.97 -18.38
N VAL A 287 -27.29 19.17 -17.39
CA VAL A 287 -27.27 18.36 -16.16
C VAL A 287 -27.51 19.26 -14.95
N THR A 288 -28.45 18.88 -14.09
CA THR A 288 -28.66 19.50 -12.78
C THR A 288 -27.93 18.68 -11.73
N LEU A 289 -27.07 19.34 -10.96
CA LEU A 289 -26.26 18.73 -9.90
C LEU A 289 -27.01 18.74 -8.57
N GLU A 290 -26.54 17.96 -7.59
CA GLU A 290 -27.20 17.80 -6.28
C GLU A 290 -27.31 19.10 -5.48
N ASP A 291 -26.41 20.05 -5.70
CA ASP A 291 -26.43 21.39 -5.08
C ASP A 291 -27.35 22.38 -5.80
N GLY A 292 -28.10 21.92 -6.81
CA GLY A 292 -28.99 22.74 -7.63
C GLY A 292 -28.30 23.50 -8.76
N SER A 293 -26.96 23.45 -8.85
CA SER A 293 -26.23 24.05 -9.97
C SER A 293 -26.50 23.30 -11.27
N ARG A 294 -26.36 24.01 -12.40
CA ARG A 294 -26.65 23.44 -13.73
C ARG A 294 -25.46 23.61 -14.67
N ILE A 295 -25.06 22.51 -15.30
CA ILE A 295 -24.07 22.48 -16.37
C ILE A 295 -24.80 22.41 -17.70
N GLU A 296 -24.59 23.42 -18.54
CA GLU A 296 -25.18 23.59 -19.85
C GLU A 296 -24.14 23.54 -20.96
N LYS A 297 -24.61 23.34 -22.20
CA LYS A 297 -23.74 23.29 -23.37
C LYS A 297 -22.99 24.61 -23.53
N GLY A 298 -21.67 24.54 -23.60
CA GLY A 298 -20.78 25.71 -23.67
C GLY A 298 -20.09 26.02 -22.36
N ASP A 299 -20.62 25.55 -21.22
CA ASP A 299 -20.01 25.79 -19.92
C ASP A 299 -18.62 25.17 -19.82
N LYS A 300 -17.70 25.90 -19.19
CA LYS A 300 -16.33 25.45 -18.99
C LYS A 300 -16.31 24.36 -17.93
N ILE A 301 -15.73 23.21 -18.26
CA ILE A 301 -15.61 22.06 -17.36
C ILE A 301 -14.18 21.53 -17.31
N VAL A 302 -13.83 20.95 -16.16
CA VAL A 302 -12.57 20.21 -15.97
C VAL A 302 -12.83 18.73 -16.23
N GLU A 303 -12.44 18.25 -17.41
CA GLU A 303 -12.57 16.83 -17.76
C GLU A 303 -11.40 16.04 -17.18
N LEU A 304 -11.72 15.03 -16.36
CA LEU A 304 -10.77 14.16 -15.68
C LEU A 304 -10.50 12.88 -16.47
N HIS A 305 -9.25 12.46 -16.46
CA HIS A 305 -8.77 11.21 -17.02
C HIS A 305 -7.87 10.51 -16.01
N PHE A 306 -8.01 9.20 -15.87
CA PHE A 306 -7.05 8.42 -15.08
C PHE A 306 -5.75 8.18 -15.84
N ASP A 307 -4.63 8.14 -15.13
CA ASP A 307 -3.35 7.69 -15.66
C ASP A 307 -3.39 6.17 -15.90
N ASN A 308 -3.35 5.76 -17.17
CA ASN A 308 -3.52 4.35 -17.54
C ASN A 308 -2.32 3.51 -17.10
N LYS A 309 -1.11 4.08 -17.14
CA LYS A 309 0.11 3.42 -16.63
C LYS A 309 -0.02 3.14 -15.13
N LYS A 310 -0.48 4.11 -14.34
CA LYS A 310 -0.71 3.98 -12.90
C LYS A 310 -1.78 2.95 -12.62
N LEU A 311 -2.92 2.99 -13.33
CA LEU A 311 -3.98 1.99 -13.21
C LEU A 311 -3.48 0.57 -13.52
N PHE A 312 -2.64 0.44 -14.54
CA PHE A 312 -2.01 -0.83 -14.89
C PHE A 312 -1.03 -1.32 -13.82
N GLU A 313 -0.21 -0.43 -13.27
CA GLU A 313 0.71 -0.76 -12.17
C GLU A 313 -0.03 -1.17 -10.89
N LEU A 314 -1.08 -0.45 -10.51
CA LEU A 314 -1.93 -0.80 -9.37
C LEU A 314 -2.63 -2.15 -9.59
N GLY A 315 -3.20 -2.34 -10.79
CA GLY A 315 -3.88 -3.57 -11.20
C GLY A 315 -2.99 -4.80 -11.19
N SER A 316 -1.79 -4.69 -11.77
CA SER A 316 -0.81 -5.78 -11.86
C SER A 316 -0.16 -6.13 -10.52
N ARG A 317 -0.06 -5.18 -9.59
CA ARG A 317 0.48 -5.40 -8.24
C ARG A 317 -0.58 -5.85 -7.23
N SER A 318 -1.86 -5.63 -7.54
CA SER A 318 -2.98 -6.00 -6.68
C SER A 318 -3.28 -7.49 -6.75
N ARG A 319 -3.51 -8.10 -5.59
CA ARG A 319 -3.84 -9.53 -5.44
C ARG A 319 -5.35 -9.76 -5.33
N SER A 320 -6.13 -8.71 -5.10
CA SER A 320 -7.59 -8.75 -5.04
C SER A 320 -8.22 -7.45 -5.57
N GLU A 321 -9.50 -7.53 -5.91
CA GLU A 321 -10.28 -6.39 -6.42
C GLU A 321 -10.43 -5.30 -5.34
N MET A 322 -10.61 -5.72 -4.08
CA MET A 322 -10.66 -4.82 -2.93
C MET A 322 -9.33 -4.08 -2.73
N GLN A 323 -8.20 -4.78 -2.92
CA GLN A 323 -6.88 -4.14 -2.82
C GLN A 323 -6.69 -3.09 -3.92
N LEU A 324 -7.10 -3.40 -5.15
CA LEU A 324 -7.07 -2.44 -6.25
C LEU A 324 -7.94 -1.23 -5.95
N ALA A 325 -9.18 -1.44 -5.49
CA ALA A 325 -10.11 -0.36 -5.13
C ALA A 325 -9.53 0.56 -4.04
N ILE A 326 -8.98 0.00 -2.95
CA ILE A 326 -8.36 0.79 -1.88
C ILE A 326 -7.16 1.60 -2.38
N GLN A 327 -6.35 1.02 -3.26
CA GLN A 327 -5.19 1.71 -3.83
C GLN A 327 -5.61 2.86 -4.76
N MET A 328 -6.64 2.64 -5.57
CA MET A 328 -7.22 3.69 -6.41
C MET A 328 -7.82 4.81 -5.57
N ILE A 329 -8.61 4.49 -4.53
CA ILE A 329 -9.17 5.46 -3.58
C ILE A 329 -8.07 6.33 -2.99
N ARG A 330 -7.01 5.72 -2.44
CA ARG A 330 -5.89 6.48 -1.85
C ARG A 330 -5.15 7.35 -2.84
N ALA A 331 -5.01 6.90 -4.08
CA ALA A 331 -4.35 7.67 -5.13
C ALA A 331 -5.20 8.88 -5.55
N VAL A 332 -6.52 8.71 -5.69
CA VAL A 332 -7.45 9.82 -5.97
C VAL A 332 -7.49 10.82 -4.81
N GLN A 333 -7.53 10.35 -3.56
CA GLN A 333 -7.50 11.21 -2.37
C GLN A 333 -6.24 12.07 -2.28
N LYS A 334 -5.13 11.64 -2.91
CA LYS A 334 -3.88 12.39 -2.96
C LYS A 334 -3.92 13.50 -4.03
N ASP A 335 -4.57 13.24 -5.16
CA ASP A 335 -4.63 14.19 -6.28
C ASP A 335 -5.74 15.23 -6.13
N LEU A 336 -6.88 14.91 -5.50
CA LEU A 336 -7.99 15.86 -5.35
C LEU A 336 -7.62 17.17 -4.64
N PRO A 337 -6.85 17.18 -3.52
CA PRO A 337 -6.38 18.43 -2.90
C PRO A 337 -5.52 19.27 -3.83
N THR A 338 -4.60 18.60 -4.54
CA THR A 338 -3.71 19.28 -5.49
C THR A 338 -4.52 19.90 -6.63
N LEU A 339 -5.53 19.19 -7.15
CA LEU A 339 -6.42 19.72 -8.17
C LEU A 339 -7.26 20.89 -7.66
N ALA A 340 -7.77 20.83 -6.43
CA ALA A 340 -8.53 21.92 -5.81
C ALA A 340 -7.70 23.20 -5.72
N ASP A 341 -6.45 23.09 -5.26
CA ASP A 341 -5.52 24.21 -5.21
C ASP A 341 -5.20 24.75 -6.61
N MET A 342 -5.00 23.87 -7.61
CA MET A 342 -4.81 24.29 -9.01
C MET A 342 -6.00 25.06 -9.56
N VAL A 343 -7.23 24.66 -9.25
CA VAL A 343 -8.44 25.36 -9.70
C VAL A 343 -8.53 26.77 -9.12
N LEU A 344 -8.08 26.96 -7.88
CA LEU A 344 -8.04 28.28 -7.23
C LEU A 344 -6.95 29.18 -7.83
N GLU A 345 -5.75 28.62 -8.05
CA GLU A 345 -4.55 29.40 -8.37
C GLU A 345 -4.37 29.67 -9.86
N ARG A 346 -4.90 28.82 -10.75
CA ARG A 346 -4.63 28.89 -12.19
C ARG A 346 -5.75 29.58 -12.97
N PRO A 347 -5.48 30.73 -13.65
CA PRO A 347 -6.50 31.48 -14.39
C PRO A 347 -7.24 30.65 -15.44
N GLU A 348 -6.56 29.71 -16.09
CA GLU A 348 -7.15 28.83 -17.10
C GLU A 348 -8.18 27.84 -16.54
N LEU A 349 -8.17 27.57 -15.23
CA LEU A 349 -9.13 26.69 -14.56
C LEU A 349 -10.28 27.47 -13.90
N GLN A 350 -10.08 28.76 -13.62
CA GLN A 350 -11.11 29.63 -13.07
C GLN A 350 -12.33 29.72 -13.99
N GLY A 351 -13.51 29.86 -13.38
CA GLY A 351 -14.80 29.89 -14.06
C GLY A 351 -15.27 28.55 -14.61
N SER A 352 -14.58 27.44 -14.31
CA SER A 352 -15.12 26.11 -14.59
C SER A 352 -16.30 25.84 -13.65
N LYS A 353 -17.41 25.32 -14.18
CA LYS A 353 -18.60 25.02 -13.37
C LYS A 353 -18.58 23.66 -12.70
N GLY A 354 -17.82 22.71 -13.26
CA GLY A 354 -17.75 21.37 -12.69
C GLY A 354 -16.61 20.52 -13.22
N LEU A 355 -16.30 19.48 -12.45
CA LEU A 355 -15.50 18.36 -12.88
C LEU A 355 -16.40 17.37 -13.61
N TYR A 356 -15.86 16.78 -14.66
CA TYR A 356 -16.54 15.84 -15.53
C TYR A 356 -15.65 14.64 -15.80
N GLY A 357 -16.20 13.43 -15.82
CA GLY A 357 -15.45 12.25 -16.22
C GLY A 357 -16.37 11.10 -16.65
N VAL A 358 -15.80 10.10 -17.30
CA VAL A 358 -16.53 8.86 -17.65
C VAL A 358 -15.84 7.68 -16.99
N THR A 359 -16.61 6.86 -16.28
CA THR A 359 -16.11 5.71 -15.51
C THR A 359 -16.98 4.47 -15.70
N MET A 360 -16.43 3.29 -15.43
CA MET A 360 -17.22 2.06 -15.24
C MET A 360 -17.25 1.63 -13.75
N ILE A 361 -16.70 2.45 -12.85
CA ILE A 361 -16.76 2.21 -11.41
C ILE A 361 -18.03 2.88 -10.88
N SER A 362 -19.04 2.07 -10.60
CA SER A 362 -20.35 2.53 -10.14
C SER A 362 -20.49 2.64 -8.62
N ARG A 363 -19.41 2.40 -7.86
CA ARG A 363 -19.43 2.44 -6.38
C ARG A 363 -18.17 3.11 -5.86
N GLY A 364 -18.34 4.14 -5.01
CA GLY A 364 -17.23 4.82 -4.34
C GLY A 364 -16.96 6.25 -4.82
N PRO A 365 -17.18 6.65 -6.09
CA PRO A 365 -17.03 8.05 -6.50
C PRO A 365 -17.84 9.04 -5.65
N GLU A 366 -18.99 8.63 -5.13
CA GLU A 366 -19.87 9.43 -4.28
C GLU A 366 -19.17 9.86 -2.98
N GLN A 367 -18.26 9.02 -2.47
CA GLN A 367 -17.46 9.34 -1.27
C GLN A 367 -16.52 10.52 -1.49
N PHE A 368 -16.18 10.83 -2.73
CA PHE A 368 -15.38 12.00 -3.08
C PHE A 368 -16.24 13.23 -3.38
N GLY A 369 -17.57 13.09 -3.45
CA GLY A 369 -18.50 14.15 -3.84
C GLY A 369 -18.85 14.15 -5.33
N PHE A 370 -18.61 13.04 -6.04
CA PHE A 370 -19.11 12.89 -7.42
C PHE A 370 -20.55 12.37 -7.42
N GLN A 371 -21.40 13.04 -8.16
CA GLN A 371 -22.68 12.50 -8.61
C GLN A 371 -22.47 11.57 -9.80
N ILE A 372 -23.18 10.44 -9.82
CA ILE A 372 -23.11 9.44 -10.90
C ILE A 372 -24.39 9.51 -11.72
N LEU A 373 -24.24 9.71 -13.04
CA LEU A 373 -25.35 9.74 -13.99
C LEU A 373 -25.15 8.72 -15.11
N ASP A 374 -26.25 8.27 -15.69
CA ASP A 374 -26.22 7.34 -16.82
C ASP A 374 -25.67 8.03 -18.06
N LEU A 375 -24.72 7.38 -18.74
CA LEU A 375 -24.24 7.86 -20.03
C LEU A 375 -25.33 7.61 -21.08
N PRO A 376 -25.84 8.64 -21.77
CA PRO A 376 -26.89 8.47 -22.78
C PRO A 376 -26.48 7.48 -23.86
N SER A 377 -27.42 6.63 -24.30
CA SER A 377 -27.17 5.67 -25.37
C SER A 377 -26.82 6.38 -26.67
N GLY A 378 -25.85 5.83 -27.40
CA GLY A 378 -25.35 6.42 -28.64
C GLY A 378 -23.98 5.90 -29.02
N TRP A 379 -23.42 6.44 -30.11
CA TRP A 379 -22.12 6.00 -30.62
C TRP A 379 -20.97 6.25 -29.64
N PHE A 380 -21.03 7.36 -28.89
CA PHE A 380 -20.07 7.67 -27.82
C PHE A 380 -20.14 6.64 -26.67
N ALA A 381 -21.34 6.27 -26.22
CA ALA A 381 -21.50 5.27 -25.17
C ALA A 381 -21.02 3.88 -25.61
N SER A 382 -21.34 3.47 -26.84
CA SER A 382 -20.91 2.18 -27.39
C SER A 382 -19.38 2.09 -27.53
N SER A 383 -18.74 3.11 -28.09
CA SER A 383 -17.27 3.15 -28.22
C SER A 383 -16.57 3.20 -26.85
N THR A 384 -17.08 4.00 -25.92
CA THR A 384 -16.58 4.09 -24.54
C THR A 384 -16.71 2.74 -23.82
N ARG A 385 -17.84 2.03 -23.98
CA ARG A 385 -18.06 0.71 -23.39
C ARG A 385 -17.02 -0.30 -23.88
N ILE A 386 -16.71 -0.30 -25.19
CA ILE A 386 -15.69 -1.19 -25.78
C ILE A 386 -14.32 -0.87 -25.18
N TYR A 387 -13.93 0.41 -25.17
CA TYR A 387 -12.65 0.86 -24.63
C TYR A 387 -12.48 0.51 -23.15
N LEU A 388 -13.45 0.84 -22.30
CA LEU A 388 -13.35 0.60 -20.85
C LEU A 388 -13.42 -0.89 -20.50
N LYS A 389 -14.14 -1.72 -21.28
CA LYS A 389 -14.08 -3.19 -21.15
C LYS A 389 -12.69 -3.74 -21.48
N LEU A 390 -12.06 -3.23 -22.54
CA LEU A 390 -10.68 -3.59 -22.89
C LEU A 390 -9.72 -3.20 -21.76
N LEU A 391 -9.84 -1.98 -21.24
CA LEU A 391 -9.05 -1.45 -20.13
C LEU A 391 -9.17 -2.35 -18.89
N LEU A 392 -10.39 -2.67 -18.44
CA LEU A 392 -10.63 -3.54 -17.30
C LEU A 392 -10.04 -4.95 -17.50
N SER A 393 -10.13 -5.51 -18.70
CA SER A 393 -9.54 -6.82 -18.99
C SER A 393 -8.02 -6.86 -18.78
N VAL A 394 -7.37 -5.70 -18.91
CA VAL A 394 -5.92 -5.54 -18.79
C VAL A 394 -5.53 -5.22 -17.34
N ILE A 395 -6.26 -4.33 -16.65
CA ILE A 395 -5.93 -3.87 -15.29
C ILE A 395 -6.43 -4.78 -14.17
N HIS A 396 -7.45 -5.60 -14.41
CA HIS A 396 -8.08 -6.35 -13.33
C HIS A 396 -7.27 -7.59 -12.91
N PRO A 397 -7.08 -7.88 -11.61
CA PRO A 397 -6.25 -8.99 -11.13
C PRO A 397 -6.74 -10.38 -11.57
N LYS A 398 -8.06 -10.53 -11.83
CA LYS A 398 -8.64 -11.76 -12.41
C LYS A 398 -8.70 -11.78 -13.95
N GLY A 399 -8.21 -10.73 -14.61
CA GLY A 399 -8.18 -10.61 -16.08
C GLY A 399 -9.57 -10.70 -16.72
N LYS A 400 -9.69 -11.49 -17.80
CA LYS A 400 -10.93 -11.64 -18.59
C LYS A 400 -12.07 -12.35 -17.85
N SER A 401 -11.85 -12.99 -16.70
CA SER A 401 -12.92 -13.74 -16.02
C SER A 401 -14.05 -12.84 -15.52
N ARG A 402 -13.76 -11.57 -15.21
CA ARG A 402 -14.76 -10.58 -14.77
C ARG A 402 -15.68 -10.10 -15.89
N LEU A 403 -15.29 -10.26 -17.16
CA LEU A 403 -16.18 -9.97 -18.30
C LEU A 403 -17.33 -10.99 -18.40
N LYS A 404 -17.23 -12.13 -17.70
CA LYS A 404 -18.22 -13.21 -17.72
C LYS A 404 -19.27 -13.09 -16.59
N ASP A 405 -18.93 -12.41 -15.50
CA ASP A 405 -19.82 -12.25 -14.34
C ASP A 405 -20.71 -11.01 -14.50
N GLY A 406 -21.78 -11.14 -15.30
CA GLY A 406 -22.95 -10.24 -15.28
C GLY A 406 -22.79 -8.87 -15.98
N THR A 407 -23.65 -8.63 -16.97
CA THR A 407 -23.71 -7.41 -17.79
C THR A 407 -24.13 -6.14 -17.05
N GLN A 408 -24.75 -6.23 -15.86
CA GLN A 408 -25.31 -5.07 -15.16
C GLN A 408 -24.29 -4.17 -14.44
N ALA A 409 -23.05 -4.64 -14.21
CA ALA A 409 -22.01 -3.85 -13.53
C ALA A 409 -20.99 -3.19 -14.49
N MET A 410 -21.24 -3.22 -15.81
CA MET A 410 -20.27 -2.89 -16.87
C MET A 410 -20.78 -1.83 -17.84
N GLU A 411 -21.68 -0.97 -17.38
CA GLU A 411 -22.18 0.15 -18.15
C GLU A 411 -21.42 1.44 -17.78
N PRO A 412 -20.88 2.18 -18.76
CA PRO A 412 -20.20 3.44 -18.50
C PRO A 412 -21.20 4.45 -17.90
N LYS A 413 -20.73 5.17 -16.89
CA LYS A 413 -21.44 6.24 -16.18
C LYS A 413 -20.66 7.53 -16.33
N MET A 414 -21.36 8.65 -16.26
CA MET A 414 -20.77 9.97 -16.15
C MET A 414 -20.60 10.33 -14.66
N LEU A 415 -19.47 10.94 -14.35
CA LEU A 415 -19.18 11.53 -13.05
C LEU A 415 -19.26 13.05 -13.19
N TYR A 416 -20.00 13.68 -12.28
CA TYR A 416 -20.05 15.13 -12.16
C TYR A 416 -19.76 15.55 -10.73
N MET A 417 -19.02 16.63 -10.56
CA MET A 417 -18.83 17.26 -9.25
C MET A 417 -18.78 18.78 -9.47
N PRO A 418 -19.61 19.57 -8.77
CA PRO A 418 -19.48 21.02 -8.79
C PRO A 418 -18.07 21.43 -8.36
N VAL A 419 -17.50 22.45 -9.00
CA VAL A 419 -16.15 22.91 -8.65
C VAL A 419 -16.10 23.44 -7.21
N GLU A 420 -17.20 24.02 -6.75
CA GLU A 420 -17.42 24.50 -5.39
C GLU A 420 -17.25 23.37 -4.38
N VAL A 421 -17.82 22.19 -4.67
CA VAL A 421 -17.68 20.99 -3.82
C VAL A 421 -16.23 20.50 -3.77
N LEU A 422 -15.51 20.55 -4.91
CA LEU A 422 -14.08 20.21 -4.94
C LEU A 422 -13.29 21.16 -4.02
N ILE A 423 -13.51 22.47 -4.14
CA ILE A 423 -12.81 23.50 -3.38
C ILE A 423 -13.13 23.36 -1.89
N GLU A 424 -14.41 23.26 -1.53
CA GLU A 424 -14.87 23.17 -0.14
C GLU A 424 -14.27 21.96 0.58
N ARG A 425 -14.23 20.80 -0.09
CA ARG A 425 -13.77 19.55 0.52
C ARG A 425 -12.26 19.38 0.55
N TYR A 426 -11.53 19.96 -0.42
CA TYR A 426 -10.14 19.55 -0.67
C TYR A 426 -9.13 20.70 -0.76
N ALA A 427 -9.53 21.96 -0.91
CA ALA A 427 -8.57 23.07 -1.00
C ALA A 427 -7.83 23.27 0.34
N SER A 428 -6.52 23.43 0.27
CA SER A 428 -5.66 23.62 1.45
C SER A 428 -5.73 25.04 2.01
N LYS A 429 -6.02 26.02 1.14
CA LYS A 429 -6.25 27.42 1.49
C LYS A 429 -7.77 27.67 1.51
N LYS A 430 -8.38 27.66 2.69
CA LYS A 430 -9.72 28.23 2.87
C LYS A 430 -9.67 29.67 2.37
N ARG A 431 -10.46 30.02 1.34
CA ARG A 431 -10.81 31.42 1.10
C ARG A 431 -11.39 31.98 2.40
N PRO A 432 -11.04 33.19 2.84
CA PRO A 432 -11.95 33.94 3.70
C PRO A 432 -13.26 34.04 2.91
N SER A 433 -14.37 33.65 3.53
CA SER A 433 -15.69 33.93 3.01
C SER A 433 -15.89 35.46 3.02
N SER A 434 -15.43 36.13 1.97
CA SER A 434 -15.71 37.55 1.70
C SER A 434 -16.29 37.68 0.30
N ALA A 435 -17.51 37.18 0.14
CA ALA A 435 -18.38 37.53 -0.98
C ALA A 435 -19.88 37.36 -0.68
N VAL A 436 -20.26 36.91 0.53
CA VAL A 436 -21.66 36.86 0.97
C VAL A 436 -21.93 37.81 2.17
N ALA A 437 -20.89 38.38 2.78
CA ALA A 437 -21.04 39.39 3.84
C ALA A 437 -21.25 40.82 3.29
N ALA A 438 -20.79 41.12 2.07
CA ALA A 438 -20.87 42.48 1.50
C ALA A 438 -22.26 42.86 0.95
N ILE A 439 -23.25 41.97 1.01
CA ILE A 439 -24.66 42.28 0.68
C ILE A 439 -25.53 42.28 1.96
N ALA A 440 -24.98 41.82 3.10
CA ALA A 440 -25.68 41.83 4.38
C ALA A 440 -25.37 43.07 5.23
N ASP A 441 -24.21 43.71 5.06
CA ASP A 441 -23.83 44.92 5.83
C ASP A 441 -24.50 46.21 5.32
N GLU A 442 -24.89 46.32 4.04
CA GLU A 442 -25.67 47.48 3.56
C GLU A 442 -27.16 47.41 3.93
N ALA A 443 -27.67 46.22 4.29
CA ALA A 443 -29.06 46.05 4.71
C ALA A 443 -29.26 46.24 6.23
N HIS A 444 -28.20 46.16 7.04
CA HIS A 444 -28.28 46.30 8.49
C HIS A 444 -28.00 47.72 9.01
N GLU A 445 -27.21 48.53 8.31
CA GLU A 445 -26.98 49.94 8.71
C GLU A 445 -28.20 50.86 8.43
N HIS A 446 -29.10 50.45 7.53
CA HIS A 446 -30.32 51.23 7.26
C HIS A 446 -31.46 50.98 8.27
N ASP A 447 -31.44 49.86 9.00
CA ASP A 447 -32.51 49.50 9.95
C ASP A 447 -32.20 49.99 11.38
N GLU A 448 -30.93 49.97 11.80
CA GLU A 448 -30.52 50.48 13.13
C GLU A 448 -30.64 52.01 13.26
N MET A 449 -30.48 52.77 12.17
CA MET A 449 -30.70 54.23 12.21
C MET A 449 -32.18 54.62 12.30
N SER A 450 -33.09 53.74 11.86
CA SER A 450 -34.53 53.97 11.89
C SER A 450 -35.10 53.75 13.30
N GLU A 451 -34.61 52.72 14.02
CA GLU A 451 -35.04 52.42 15.39
C GLU A 451 -34.45 53.36 16.45
N LEU A 452 -33.20 53.85 16.27
CA LEU A 452 -32.59 54.85 17.16
C LEU A 452 -33.27 56.23 17.10
N THR A 453 -33.90 56.57 15.96
CA THR A 453 -34.67 57.82 15.83
C THR A 453 -36.07 57.70 16.43
N ALA A 454 -36.63 56.49 16.53
CA ALA A 454 -37.95 56.24 17.11
C ALA A 454 -37.95 56.16 18.65
N MET A 455 -36.83 55.76 19.28
CA MET A 455 -36.75 55.66 20.75
C MET A 455 -36.35 56.96 21.48
N ALA A 456 -35.83 57.96 20.77
CA ALA A 456 -35.48 59.27 21.36
C ALA A 456 -36.67 60.27 21.44
N GLY A 457 -37.85 59.91 20.91
CA GLY A 457 -39.03 60.77 20.87
C GLY A 457 -40.05 60.55 21.99
N ALA A 458 -39.88 59.55 22.86
CA ALA A 458 -40.91 59.11 23.81
C ALA A 458 -40.40 59.00 25.25
N SER A 459 -39.92 60.11 25.83
CA SER A 459 -39.88 60.29 27.29
C SER A 459 -39.82 61.77 27.65
N SER A 460 -40.95 62.45 27.55
CA SER A 460 -41.17 63.69 28.30
C SER A 460 -42.65 63.83 28.66
N LYS A 461 -42.88 64.14 29.94
CA LYS A 461 -44.11 64.62 30.59
C LYS A 461 -45.04 63.58 31.20
N GLY A 462 -45.02 63.55 32.54
CA GLY A 462 -46.08 63.00 33.36
C GLY A 462 -45.77 63.02 34.86
N ILE A 463 -45.50 64.20 35.46
CA ILE A 463 -45.50 64.34 36.94
C ILE A 463 -46.30 65.59 37.32
N THR A 464 -47.39 65.38 38.04
CA THR A 464 -48.14 66.40 38.79
C THR A 464 -48.29 65.97 40.24
N ALA A 465 -47.75 66.82 41.14
CA ALA A 465 -48.16 67.20 42.51
C ALA A 465 -48.70 66.12 43.48
N VAL A 466 -48.32 66.12 44.77
CA VAL A 466 -48.89 66.94 45.88
C VAL A 466 -48.18 66.54 47.21
N PRO A 467 -48.13 67.41 48.26
CA PRO A 467 -47.23 67.35 49.43
C PRO A 467 -47.82 66.53 50.59
N ARG A 468 -47.09 66.14 51.65
CA ARG A 468 -46.30 66.90 52.64
C ARG A 468 -45.26 65.98 53.29
#